data_AF-M2Z5X6-F1
#
_entry.id   AF-M2Z5X6-F1
#
_cell.length_a   1.000
_cell.length_b   1.000
_cell.length_c   1.000
_cell.angle_alpha   90.00
_cell.angle_beta   90.00
_cell.angle_gamma   90.00
#
_symmetry.space_group_name_H-M   'P 1'
#
loop_
_entity.id
_entity.type
_entity.pdbx_description
1 polymer ?
#
loop_
_entity_poly.entity_id
_entity_poly.type
_entity_poly.pdbx_seq_one_letter_code
_entity_poly.pdbx_strand_id
1 'polypeptide(L)'
;MPGYIAHGHLRLSSGHHKPGEVFEAPDAEVAELLRQGMVSLAGREALAESPDAAAAADRDVETDDLHRRVKDLHEQLATAARRAEVAEAERDVALSRAAAAEAALADDKTGANDKTGAAPASTVEQGTSQAKAATRPKAKG
;
A
#
# COMPACT_ATOMS: atom_id res chain seq x y z
N MET A 1 -21.43 9.37 -30.11
CA MET A 1 -21.50 8.66 -31.40
C MET A 1 -20.72 9.48 -32.43
N PRO A 2 -20.13 8.88 -33.49
CA PRO A 2 -19.52 9.65 -34.58
C PRO A 2 -20.59 10.35 -35.44
N GLY A 3 -20.38 11.61 -35.81
CA GLY A 3 -21.26 12.38 -36.71
C GLY A 3 -20.72 12.46 -38.14
N TYR A 4 -21.60 12.72 -39.12
CA TYR A 4 -21.29 12.72 -40.55
C TYR A 4 -21.64 14.06 -41.21
N ILE A 5 -20.87 14.50 -42.21
CA ILE A 5 -21.17 15.73 -42.97
C ILE A 5 -21.75 15.42 -44.35
N ALA A 6 -22.86 16.06 -44.69
CA ALA A 6 -23.49 15.97 -46.00
C ALA A 6 -22.77 16.82 -47.06
N HIS A 7 -22.60 16.26 -48.25
CA HIS A 7 -22.21 16.96 -49.47
C HIS A 7 -23.44 17.13 -50.36
N GLY A 8 -23.72 18.36 -50.79
CA GLY A 8 -24.92 18.63 -51.59
C GLY A 8 -26.23 18.58 -50.80
N HIS A 9 -27.36 18.61 -51.51
CA HIS A 9 -28.69 18.50 -50.91
C HIS A 9 -29.07 17.03 -50.74
N LEU A 10 -28.84 16.50 -49.55
CA LEU A 10 -29.13 15.11 -49.23
C LEU A 10 -30.51 15.00 -48.57
N ARG A 11 -31.33 14.06 -49.03
CA ARG A 11 -32.60 13.75 -48.37
C ARG A 11 -32.44 12.41 -47.67
N LEU A 12 -32.31 12.45 -46.35
CA LEU A 12 -32.30 11.25 -45.53
C LEU A 12 -33.72 10.92 -45.11
N SER A 13 -33.92 9.67 -44.67
CA SER A 13 -35.23 9.15 -44.24
C SER A 13 -35.94 10.05 -43.21
N SER A 14 -35.20 10.90 -42.49
CA SER A 14 -35.68 11.83 -41.46
C SER A 14 -35.81 13.31 -41.88
N GLY A 15 -35.35 13.74 -43.07
CA GLY A 15 -35.42 15.14 -43.47
C GLY A 15 -34.54 15.54 -44.66
N HIS A 16 -34.77 16.76 -45.17
CA HIS A 16 -33.88 17.40 -46.14
C HIS A 16 -32.70 18.05 -45.41
N HIS A 17 -31.48 17.57 -45.64
CA HIS A 17 -30.25 18.15 -45.12
C HIS A 17 -29.61 19.11 -46.13
N LYS A 18 -28.96 20.15 -45.60
CA LYS A 18 -28.19 21.10 -46.39
C LYS A 18 -26.73 20.64 -46.51
N PRO A 19 -26.02 21.01 -47.60
CA PRO A 19 -24.59 20.81 -47.69
C PRO A 19 -23.87 21.41 -46.47
N GLY A 20 -22.91 20.69 -45.88
CA GLY A 20 -22.13 21.14 -44.72
C GLY A 20 -22.78 20.91 -43.36
N GLU A 21 -23.97 20.29 -43.32
CA GLU A 21 -24.67 19.95 -42.07
C GLU A 21 -24.11 18.66 -41.47
N VAL A 22 -23.93 18.64 -40.14
CA VAL A 22 -23.60 17.43 -39.38
C VAL A 22 -24.90 16.74 -38.97
N PHE A 23 -25.04 15.46 -39.29
CA PHE A 23 -26.21 14.67 -38.92
C PHE A 23 -25.82 13.28 -38.40
N GLU A 24 -26.76 12.65 -37.70
CA GLU A 24 -26.69 11.26 -37.25
C GLU A 24 -27.65 10.41 -38.10
N ALA A 25 -27.15 9.28 -38.60
CA ALA A 25 -27.94 8.33 -39.39
C ALA A 25 -27.56 6.87 -39.02
N PRO A 26 -28.45 5.89 -39.25
CA PRO A 26 -28.14 4.48 -39.01
C PRO A 26 -26.99 3.98 -39.89
N ASP A 27 -26.19 3.04 -39.36
CA ASP A 27 -24.98 2.52 -40.03
C ASP A 27 -25.22 2.03 -41.47
N ALA A 28 -26.40 1.43 -41.73
CA ALA A 28 -26.76 0.95 -43.06
C ALA A 28 -26.97 2.10 -44.08
N GLU A 29 -27.57 3.21 -43.65
CA GLU A 29 -27.80 4.40 -44.48
C GLU A 29 -26.47 5.12 -44.72
N VAL A 30 -25.64 5.25 -43.67
CA VAL A 30 -24.29 5.82 -43.76
C VAL A 30 -23.40 5.07 -44.74
N ALA A 31 -23.38 3.73 -44.70
CA ALA A 31 -22.55 2.91 -45.58
C ALA A 31 -22.90 3.11 -47.06
N GLU A 32 -24.17 3.30 -47.37
CA GLU A 32 -24.63 3.56 -48.74
C GLU A 32 -24.25 4.98 -49.19
N LEU A 33 -24.42 5.97 -48.33
CA LEU A 33 -24.09 7.37 -48.63
C LEU A 33 -22.60 7.62 -48.80
N LEU A 34 -21.77 6.94 -48.00
CA LEU A 34 -20.31 6.95 -48.15
C LEU A 34 -19.90 6.34 -49.49
N ARG A 35 -20.54 5.24 -49.89
CA ARG A 35 -20.28 4.59 -51.19
C ARG A 35 -20.67 5.48 -52.36
N GLN A 36 -21.73 6.28 -52.21
CA GLN A 36 -22.20 7.23 -53.21
C GLN A 36 -21.42 8.56 -53.22
N GLY A 37 -20.50 8.76 -52.28
CA GLY A 37 -19.75 10.02 -52.14
C GLY A 37 -20.59 11.21 -51.69
N MET A 38 -21.80 10.96 -51.17
CA MET A 38 -22.76 11.99 -50.76
C MET A 38 -22.48 12.55 -49.36
N VAL A 39 -21.66 11.85 -48.58
CA VAL A 39 -21.30 12.24 -47.21
C VAL A 39 -19.83 11.95 -47.00
N SER A 40 -19.18 12.69 -46.11
CA SER A 40 -17.81 12.38 -45.70
C SER A 40 -17.70 12.22 -44.19
N LEU A 41 -16.81 11.30 -43.81
CA LEU A 41 -16.34 11.15 -42.44
C LEU A 41 -15.45 12.33 -41.99
N ALA A 42 -15.05 13.20 -42.93
CA ALA A 42 -14.13 14.34 -42.72
C ALA A 42 -14.67 15.44 -41.79
N GLY A 43 -15.91 15.32 -41.29
CA GLY A 43 -16.43 16.27 -40.31
C GLY A 43 -15.63 16.35 -39.00
N ARG A 44 -14.86 15.31 -38.66
CA ARG A 44 -13.88 15.39 -37.57
C ARG A 44 -12.67 16.26 -37.90
N GLU A 45 -12.23 16.36 -39.14
CA GLU A 45 -11.06 17.17 -39.51
C GLU A 45 -11.39 18.66 -39.45
N ALA A 46 -12.60 19.05 -39.84
CA ALA A 46 -13.10 20.42 -39.65
C ALA A 46 -13.38 20.78 -38.17
N LEU A 47 -13.71 19.80 -37.34
CA LEU A 47 -13.84 19.96 -35.88
C LEU A 47 -12.49 19.97 -35.16
N ALA A 48 -11.46 19.31 -35.69
CA ALA A 48 -10.11 19.32 -35.15
C ALA A 48 -9.44 20.71 -35.27
N GLU A 49 -9.86 21.54 -36.22
CA GLU A 49 -9.48 22.96 -36.31
C GLU A 49 -10.40 23.89 -35.50
N SER A 50 -11.40 23.34 -34.78
CA SER A 50 -12.28 24.15 -33.93
C SER A 50 -11.65 24.40 -32.56
N PRO A 51 -11.85 25.59 -31.96
CA PRO A 51 -11.35 25.91 -30.62
C PRO A 51 -11.91 24.97 -29.54
N ASP A 52 -13.02 24.28 -29.80
CA ASP A 52 -13.65 23.33 -28.88
C ASP A 52 -12.88 22.00 -28.80
N ALA A 53 -12.20 21.59 -29.87
CA ALA A 53 -11.32 20.41 -29.87
C ALA A 53 -10.00 20.67 -29.15
N ALA A 54 -9.43 21.86 -29.30
CA ALA A 54 -8.27 22.29 -28.49
C ALA A 54 -8.65 22.36 -27.00
N ALA A 55 -9.80 22.96 -26.67
CA ALA A 55 -10.29 23.01 -25.30
C ALA A 55 -10.67 21.64 -24.71
N ALA A 56 -11.00 20.65 -25.53
CA ALA A 56 -11.19 19.27 -25.10
C ALA A 56 -9.85 18.58 -24.82
N ALA A 57 -8.87 18.73 -25.71
CA ALA A 57 -7.52 18.19 -25.50
C ALA A 57 -6.84 18.78 -24.26
N ASP A 58 -7.01 20.09 -24.00
CA ASP A 58 -6.48 20.74 -22.80
C ASP A 58 -7.13 20.18 -21.52
N ARG A 59 -8.44 19.89 -21.55
CA ARG A 59 -9.16 19.26 -20.43
C ARG A 59 -8.70 17.82 -20.18
N ASP A 60 -8.42 17.06 -21.24
CA ASP A 60 -7.91 15.70 -21.12
C ASP A 60 -6.50 15.69 -20.49
N VAL A 61 -5.62 16.60 -20.92
CA VAL A 61 -4.29 16.77 -20.33
C VAL A 61 -4.38 17.18 -18.85
N GLU A 62 -5.25 18.13 -18.51
CA GLU A 62 -5.46 18.55 -17.12
C GLU A 62 -5.99 17.40 -16.25
N THR A 63 -6.87 16.57 -16.81
CA THR A 63 -7.42 15.39 -16.13
C THR A 63 -6.34 14.32 -15.92
N ASP A 64 -5.50 14.07 -16.91
CA ASP A 64 -4.39 13.12 -16.82
C ASP A 64 -3.33 13.57 -15.80
N ASP A 65 -3.03 14.87 -15.76
CA ASP A 65 -2.13 15.44 -14.76
C ASP A 65 -2.74 15.36 -13.34
N LEU A 66 -4.05 15.54 -13.20
CA LEU A 66 -4.75 15.36 -11.92
C LEU A 66 -4.69 13.89 -11.47
N HIS A 67 -4.98 12.94 -12.35
CA HIS A 67 -4.89 11.51 -12.05
C HIS A 67 -3.46 11.11 -11.65
N ARG A 68 -2.44 11.64 -12.33
CA ARG A 68 -1.03 11.41 -11.97
C ARG A 68 -0.74 11.94 -10.56
N ARG A 69 -1.15 13.18 -10.24
CA ARG A 69 -0.96 13.76 -8.90
C ARG A 69 -1.67 12.98 -7.80
N VAL A 70 -2.90 12.53 -8.04
CA VAL A 70 -3.64 11.71 -7.07
C VAL A 70 -2.91 10.39 -6.81
N LYS A 71 -2.42 9.73 -7.86
CA LYS A 71 -1.63 8.51 -7.74
C LYS A 71 -0.34 8.74 -6.94
N ASP A 72 0.40 9.78 -7.27
CA ASP A 72 1.64 10.13 -6.57
C ASP A 72 1.40 10.41 -5.07
N LEU A 73 0.32 11.14 -4.74
CA LEU A 73 -0.06 11.40 -3.35
C LEU A 73 -0.45 10.11 -2.62
N HIS A 74 -1.16 9.19 -3.28
CA HIS A 74 -1.51 7.90 -2.71
C HIS A 74 -0.25 7.05 -2.41
N GLU A 75 0.72 7.06 -3.31
CA GLU A 75 2.01 6.38 -3.12
C GLU A 75 2.85 7.01 -2.00
N GLN A 76 2.84 8.34 -1.88
CA GLN A 76 3.48 9.06 -0.78
C GLN A 76 2.84 8.71 0.57
N LEU A 77 1.51 8.68 0.64
CA LEU A 77 0.78 8.28 1.86
C LEU A 77 1.07 6.84 2.25
N ALA A 78 1.03 5.90 1.31
CA ALA A 78 1.36 4.50 1.59
C ALA A 78 2.82 4.34 2.08
N THR A 79 3.74 5.14 1.55
CA THR A 79 5.14 5.14 1.98
C THR A 79 5.32 5.75 3.37
N ALA A 80 4.62 6.85 3.67
CA ALA A 80 4.62 7.45 4.99
C ALA A 80 4.04 6.52 6.05
N ALA A 81 2.94 5.82 5.75
CA ALA A 81 2.33 4.84 6.65
C ALA A 81 3.31 3.71 6.99
N ARG A 82 3.94 3.10 5.99
CA ARG A 82 4.96 2.06 6.21
C ARG A 82 6.15 2.55 7.05
N ARG A 83 6.61 3.79 6.83
CA ARG A 83 7.70 4.37 7.64
C ARG A 83 7.27 4.59 9.09
N ALA A 84 6.01 4.97 9.33
CA ALA A 84 5.48 5.12 10.68
C ALA A 84 5.41 3.78 11.41
N GLU A 85 4.92 2.72 10.75
CA GLU A 85 4.90 1.35 11.29
C GLU A 85 6.31 0.86 11.67
N VAL A 86 7.31 1.08 10.80
CA VAL A 86 8.70 0.70 11.08
C VAL A 86 9.24 1.49 12.28
N ALA A 87 9.02 2.79 12.34
CA ALA A 87 9.49 3.62 13.45
C ALA A 87 8.85 3.21 14.78
N GLU A 88 7.58 2.82 14.77
CA GLU A 88 6.89 2.30 15.97
C GLU A 88 7.51 0.97 16.43
N ALA A 89 7.74 0.04 15.51
CA ALA A 89 8.40 -1.23 15.82
C ALA A 89 9.82 -1.03 16.37
N GLU A 90 10.59 -0.10 15.81
CA GLU A 90 11.93 0.23 16.31
C GLU A 90 11.88 0.81 17.73
N ARG A 91 10.89 1.67 18.01
CA ARG A 91 10.67 2.21 19.35
C ARG A 91 10.39 1.11 20.37
N ASP A 92 9.53 0.16 20.01
CA ASP A 92 9.16 -0.95 20.90
C ASP A 92 10.34 -1.88 21.18
N VAL A 93 11.19 -2.13 20.18
CA VAL A 93 12.46 -2.85 20.36
C VAL A 93 13.40 -2.08 21.29
N ALA A 94 13.52 -0.76 21.13
CA ALA A 94 14.35 0.07 21.99
C ALA A 94 13.88 0.07 23.44
N LEU A 95 12.56 0.18 23.67
CA LEU A 95 11.95 0.11 25.00
C LEU A 95 12.17 -1.27 25.65
N SER A 96 12.01 -2.34 24.88
CA SER A 96 12.25 -3.71 25.37
C SER A 96 13.71 -3.91 25.78
N ARG A 97 14.66 -3.38 25.01
CA ARG A 97 16.10 -3.41 25.35
C ARG A 97 16.41 -2.58 26.60
N ALA A 98 15.81 -1.41 26.74
CA ALA A 98 15.99 -0.57 27.92
C ALA A 98 15.48 -1.29 29.19
N ALA A 99 14.28 -1.88 29.13
CA ALA A 99 13.73 -2.66 30.23
C ALA A 99 14.62 -3.87 30.62
N ALA A 100 15.16 -4.58 29.63
CA ALA A 100 16.10 -5.69 29.88
C ALA A 100 17.42 -5.21 30.53
N ALA A 101 17.94 -4.05 30.10
CA ALA A 101 19.13 -3.46 30.68
C ALA A 101 18.90 -3.02 32.14
N GLU A 102 17.75 -2.42 32.44
CA GLU A 102 17.36 -2.07 33.81
C GLU A 102 17.24 -3.30 34.71
N ALA A 103 16.63 -4.39 34.22
CA ALA A 103 16.53 -5.65 34.95
C ALA A 103 17.92 -6.26 35.23
N ALA A 104 18.81 -6.28 34.25
CA ALA A 104 20.17 -6.79 34.42
C ALA A 104 20.99 -5.97 35.44
N LEU A 105 20.80 -4.65 35.48
CA LEU A 105 21.43 -3.76 36.47
C LEU A 105 20.89 -3.99 37.90
N ALA A 106 19.62 -4.39 38.03
CA ALA A 106 19.03 -4.73 39.33
C ALA A 106 19.58 -6.06 39.87
N ASP A 107 19.74 -7.07 39.00
CA ASP A 107 20.30 -8.38 39.35
C ASP A 107 21.80 -8.32 39.72
N ASP A 108 22.59 -7.45 39.07
CA ASP A 108 24.00 -7.27 39.42
C ASP A 108 24.17 -6.63 40.82
N LYS A 109 23.28 -5.70 41.19
CA LYS A 109 23.28 -5.08 42.53
C LYS A 109 22.88 -6.06 43.63
N THR A 110 21.97 -7.00 43.37
CA THR A 110 21.59 -8.03 44.35
C THR A 110 22.69 -9.09 44.50
N GLY A 111 23.30 -9.51 43.39
CA GLY A 111 24.44 -10.45 43.41
C GLY A 111 25.72 -9.89 44.03
N ALA A 112 25.97 -8.58 43.94
CA ALA A 112 27.13 -7.94 44.57
C ALA A 112 27.02 -7.83 46.10
N ASN A 113 25.80 -7.74 46.66
CA ASN A 113 25.59 -7.68 48.11
C ASN A 113 25.75 -9.02 48.83
N ASP A 114 25.64 -10.15 48.12
CA ASP A 114 25.79 -11.49 48.72
C ASP A 114 27.26 -11.92 48.92
N LYS A 115 28.25 -11.17 48.40
CA LYS A 115 29.68 -11.49 48.51
C LYS A 115 30.44 -10.80 49.65
N THR A 116 29.81 -9.90 50.39
CA THR A 116 30.46 -9.18 51.51
C THR A 116 29.71 -9.39 52.81
N GLY A 117 29.71 -10.61 53.38
CA GLY A 117 29.16 -10.76 54.73
C GLY A 117 28.86 -12.16 55.24
N ALA A 118 29.77 -13.12 55.12
CA ALA A 118 29.78 -14.27 56.05
C ALA A 118 31.18 -14.89 56.08
N ALA A 119 32.04 -14.42 56.99
CA ALA A 119 33.17 -15.23 57.42
C ALA A 119 32.63 -16.55 58.00
N PRO A 120 33.15 -17.74 57.62
CA PRO A 120 32.75 -18.96 58.28
C PRO A 120 33.31 -18.94 59.70
N ALA A 121 32.44 -18.73 60.69
CA ALA A 121 32.78 -18.96 62.08
C ALA A 121 33.06 -20.47 62.26
N SER A 122 34.33 -20.82 62.33
CA SER A 122 34.78 -22.15 62.75
C SER A 122 34.48 -22.31 64.24
N THR A 123 33.41 -23.03 64.58
CA THR A 123 33.22 -23.54 65.94
C THR A 123 33.65 -25.00 65.97
N VAL A 124 34.83 -25.23 66.53
CA VAL A 124 35.28 -26.53 67.01
C VAL A 124 34.42 -26.87 68.23
N GLU A 125 33.59 -27.90 68.15
CA GLU A 125 33.16 -28.63 69.34
C GLU A 125 33.57 -30.11 69.21
N GLN A 126 34.60 -30.45 69.98
CA GLN A 126 34.86 -31.80 70.46
C GLN A 126 33.67 -32.24 71.34
N GLY A 127 32.97 -33.29 70.91
CA GLY A 127 31.98 -33.99 71.72
C GLY A 127 32.07 -35.48 71.47
N THR A 128 32.86 -36.16 72.29
CA THR A 128 33.04 -37.61 72.33
C THR A 128 31.75 -38.33 72.71
N SER A 129 31.41 -39.43 72.01
CA SER A 129 31.34 -40.78 72.62
C SER A 129 30.74 -41.82 71.69
N GLN A 130 31.38 -42.97 71.71
CA GLN A 130 31.03 -44.21 71.01
C GLN A 130 29.73 -44.80 71.54
N ALA A 131 28.93 -45.41 70.66
CA ALA A 131 28.21 -46.63 70.98
C ALA A 131 28.03 -47.50 69.73
N LYS A 132 28.23 -48.80 69.95
CA LYS A 132 28.54 -49.90 69.04
C LYS A 132 27.30 -50.80 68.89
N ALA A 133 27.18 -51.45 67.73
CA ALA A 133 26.48 -52.72 67.41
C ALA A 133 25.52 -52.58 66.21
N ALA A 134 25.90 -53.07 65.02
CA ALA A 134 25.58 -54.40 64.51
C ALA A 134 24.06 -54.56 64.26
N THR A 135 23.61 -54.60 63.00
CA THR A 135 23.65 -55.84 62.20
C THR A 135 23.35 -55.53 60.72
N ARG A 136 23.95 -56.35 59.85
CA ARG A 136 23.85 -56.34 58.39
C ARG A 136 22.78 -57.38 57.95
N PRO A 137 22.60 -57.64 56.65
CA PRO A 137 21.57 -57.13 55.74
C PRO A 137 20.41 -58.14 55.49
N LYS A 138 19.36 -57.73 54.77
CA LYS A 138 18.68 -58.64 53.83
C LYS A 138 18.45 -57.99 52.49
N ALA A 139 18.89 -58.73 51.48
CA ALA A 139 18.73 -58.49 50.07
C ALA A 139 17.48 -59.18 49.52
N LYS A 140 17.23 -58.86 48.25
CA LYS A 140 16.55 -59.61 47.19
C LYS A 140 15.07 -59.33 46.95
N GLY A 141 14.78 -59.15 45.67
CA GLY A 141 13.51 -59.49 45.03
C GLY A 141 13.16 -58.46 43.99
#